data_AF-A0A7C3XD35-F1
#
_entry.id   AF-A0A7C3XD35-F1
#
_cell.length_a   1.000
_cell.length_b   1.000
_cell.length_c   1.000
_cell.angle_alpha   90.00
_cell.angle_beta   90.00
_cell.angle_gamma   90.00
#
_symmetry.space_group_name_H-M   'P 1'
#
loop_
_entity.id
_entity.type
_entity.pdbx_description
1 polymer ?
#
loop_
_entity_poly.entity_id
_entity_poly.type
_entity_poly.pdbx_seq_one_letter_code
_entity_poly.pdbx_strand_id
1 'polypeptide(L)'
;MGKMSILELDSKGRLTLPKEIRESLNIGRKVLIINAGDHLKIIPLPSDPFQILHGAFNVKKPFKVLRKQAELTAENEAKKERG
;
A
#
# COMPACT_ATOMS: atom_id res chain seq x y z
N MET A 1 8.18 -5.04 22.94
CA MET A 1 7.18 -5.81 23.71
C MET A 1 5.80 -5.40 23.21
N GLY A 2 5.00 -6.33 22.67
CA GLY A 2 3.68 -6.01 22.14
C GLY A 2 2.78 -5.51 23.28
N LYS A 3 2.19 -4.32 23.14
CA LYS A 3 1.22 -3.80 24.10
C LYS A 3 -0.14 -4.44 23.80
N MET A 4 -0.73 -5.08 24.80
CA MET A 4 -2.09 -5.64 24.74
C MET A 4 -3.04 -4.71 25.49
N SER A 5 -4.24 -4.49 24.96
CA SER A 5 -5.29 -3.69 25.60
C SER A 5 -6.65 -4.30 25.28
N ILE A 6 -7.50 -4.41 26.28
CA ILE A 6 -8.91 -4.81 26.11
C ILE A 6 -9.71 -3.51 25.95
N LEU A 7 -10.55 -3.45 24.93
CA LEU A 7 -11.31 -2.25 24.55
C LEU A 7 -12.77 -2.64 24.30
N GLU A 8 -13.68 -1.75 24.64
CA GLU A 8 -15.10 -1.88 24.29
C GLU A 8 -15.42 -1.04 23.05
N LEU A 9 -16.38 -1.52 22.26
CA LEU A 9 -16.93 -0.74 21.16
C LEU A 9 -17.91 0.29 21.70
N ASP A 10 -17.97 1.44 21.05
CA ASP A 10 -19.03 2.40 21.35
C ASP A 10 -20.39 1.94 20.79
N SER A 11 -21.43 2.70 21.10
CA SER A 11 -22.82 2.40 20.67
C SER A 11 -23.02 2.35 19.15
N LYS A 12 -22.06 2.85 18.36
CA LYS A 12 -22.08 2.81 16.90
C LYS A 12 -21.15 1.73 16.33
N GLY A 13 -20.56 0.88 17.18
CA GLY A 13 -19.64 -0.17 16.79
C GLY A 13 -18.24 0.34 16.41
N ARG A 14 -17.84 1.54 16.84
CA ARG A 14 -16.51 2.10 16.56
C ARG A 14 -15.51 1.67 17.62
N LEU A 15 -14.29 1.34 17.18
CA LEU A 15 -13.15 1.04 18.05
C LEU A 15 -12.28 2.29 18.21
N THR A 16 -12.01 2.69 19.45
CA THR A 16 -11.06 3.78 19.74
C THR A 16 -9.68 3.19 20.00
N LEU A 17 -8.70 3.53 19.15
CA LEU A 17 -7.32 3.09 19.35
C LEU A 17 -6.64 3.90 20.47
N PRO A 18 -5.99 3.23 21.45
CA PRO A 18 -5.15 3.89 22.44
C PRO A 18 -4.06 4.74 21.79
N LYS A 19 -3.78 5.89 22.40
CA LYS A 19 -2.83 6.88 21.87
C LYS A 19 -1.47 6.25 21.61
N GLU A 20 -1.00 5.41 22.52
CA GLU A 20 0.31 4.77 22.46
C GLU A 20 0.43 3.82 21.26
N ILE A 21 -0.64 3.08 20.94
CA ILE A 21 -0.67 2.18 19.78
C ILE A 21 -0.73 3.00 18.49
N ARG A 22 -1.59 4.03 18.45
CA ARG A 22 -1.73 4.92 17.29
C ARG A 22 -0.40 5.59 16.93
N GLU A 23 0.33 6.09 17.92
CA GLU A 23 1.61 6.77 17.72
C GLU A 23 2.73 5.79 17.37
N SER A 24 2.84 4.65 18.06
CA SER A 24 3.91 3.67 17.80
C SER A 24 3.83 3.02 16.41
N LEU A 25 2.63 2.88 15.84
CA LEU A 25 2.43 2.36 14.49
C LEU A 25 2.25 3.46 13.44
N ASN A 26 2.45 4.73 13.82
CA ASN A 26 2.26 5.91 12.96
C ASN A 26 0.92 5.88 12.20
N ILE A 27 -0.16 5.48 12.88
CA ILE A 27 -1.49 5.35 12.30
C ILE A 27 -2.08 6.74 12.05
N GLY A 28 -2.21 7.07 10.77
CA GLY A 28 -2.85 8.30 10.30
C GLY A 28 -4.38 8.19 10.18
N ARG A 29 -4.95 9.00 9.28
CA ARG A 29 -6.41 9.03 9.04
C ARG A 29 -6.96 7.80 8.30
N LYS A 30 -6.11 7.10 7.55
CA LYS A 30 -6.53 5.98 6.69
C LYS A 30 -5.83 4.70 7.15
N VAL A 31 -6.61 3.63 7.21
CA VAL A 31 -6.14 2.28 7.49
C VAL A 31 -6.78 1.31 6.51
N LEU A 32 -6.08 0.23 6.20
CA LEU A 32 -6.61 -0.93 5.52
C LEU A 32 -7.02 -1.96 6.57
N ILE A 33 -8.24 -2.47 6.45
CA ILE A 33 -8.74 -3.57 7.28
C ILE A 33 -8.81 -4.82 6.42
N ILE A 34 -8.16 -5.90 6.86
CA ILE A 34 -8.18 -7.21 6.20
C ILE A 34 -8.86 -8.19 7.16
N ASN A 35 -9.86 -8.92 6.67
CA ASN A 35 -10.43 -10.06 7.38
C ASN A 35 -9.47 -11.24 7.31
N ALA A 36 -8.96 -11.68 8.46
CA ALA A 36 -8.04 -12.81 8.59
C ALA A 36 -8.75 -14.11 9.03
N GLY A 37 -10.08 -14.12 9.07
CA GLY A 37 -10.92 -15.24 9.51
C GLY A 37 -11.36 -15.08 10.95
N ASP A 38 -10.44 -15.29 11.91
CA ASP A 38 -10.68 -15.21 13.36
C ASP A 38 -10.43 -13.80 13.94
N HIS A 39 -9.76 -12.93 13.19
CA HIS A 39 -9.47 -11.55 13.59
C HIS A 39 -9.43 -10.58 12.40
N LEU A 40 -9.35 -9.28 12.72
CA LEU A 40 -9.08 -8.23 11.75
C LEU A 40 -7.62 -7.80 11.85
N LYS A 41 -6.95 -7.68 10.70
CA LYS A 41 -5.66 -7.00 10.60
C LYS A 41 -5.90 -5.55 10.20
N ILE A 42 -5.33 -4.62 10.97
CA ILE A 42 -5.39 -3.18 10.70
C ILE A 42 -3.99 -2.73 10.28
N ILE A 43 -3.88 -2.21 9.07
CA ILE A 43 -2.60 -1.78 8.48
C ILE A 43 -2.68 -0.26 8.23
N PRO A 44 -1.76 0.55 8.79
CA PRO A 44 -1.69 1.97 8.49
C PRO A 44 -1.48 2.20 7.00
N LEU A 45 -2.24 3.12 6.40
CA LEU A 45 -1.98 3.57 5.03
C LEU A 45 -1.19 4.88 5.07
N PRO A 46 -0.17 5.04 4.20
CA PRO A 46 0.54 6.31 4.09
C PRO A 46 -0.41 7.42 3.66
N SER A 47 -0.13 8.64 4.11
CA SER A 47 -0.82 9.84 3.61
C SER A 47 -0.58 10.05 2.11
N ASP A 48 0.64 9.75 1.65
CA ASP A 48 1.07 9.79 0.26
C ASP A 48 1.47 8.38 -0.22
N PRO A 49 0.61 7.69 -0.99
CA PRO A 49 0.91 6.36 -1.52
C PRO A 49 2.16 6.32 -2.41
N PHE A 50 2.50 7.43 -3.08
CA PHE A 50 3.65 7.48 -3.99
C PHE A 50 4.98 7.51 -3.24
N GLN A 51 5.00 8.02 -1.99
CA GLN A 51 6.20 7.96 -1.15
C GLN A 51 6.67 6.53 -0.91
N ILE A 52 5.75 5.57 -0.77
CA ILE A 52 6.09 4.14 -0.62
C ILE A 52 6.65 3.56 -1.92
N LEU A 53 6.22 4.08 -3.07
CA LEU A 53 6.69 3.60 -4.38
C LEU A 53 8.08 4.14 -4.76
N HIS A 54 8.59 5.16 -4.05
CA HIS A 54 9.95 5.64 -4.29
C HIS A 54 10.97 4.54 -3.99
N GLY A 55 11.74 4.16 -5.02
CA GLY A 55 12.75 3.09 -4.91
C GLY A 55 12.19 1.67 -5.07
N ALA A 56 10.87 1.49 -5.16
CA ALA A 56 10.27 0.17 -5.43
C ALA A 56 10.74 -0.41 -6.79
N PHE A 57 11.03 0.47 -7.74
CA PHE A 57 11.65 0.10 -9.02
C PHE A 57 13.16 0.38 -8.99
N ASN A 58 13.95 -0.58 -8.49
CA ASN A 58 15.41 -0.51 -8.55
C ASN A 58 15.93 -1.06 -9.90
N VAL A 59 15.79 -0.26 -10.96
CA VAL A 59 16.19 -0.63 -12.32
C VAL A 59 17.49 0.07 -12.70
N LYS A 60 18.44 -0.70 -13.27
CA LYS A 60 19.74 -0.17 -13.71
C LYS A 60 19.62 0.86 -14.85
N LYS A 61 18.53 0.81 -15.62
CA LYS A 61 18.30 1.69 -16.77
C LYS A 61 17.42 2.87 -16.36
N PRO A 62 17.74 4.11 -16.79
CA PRO A 62 16.87 5.26 -16.58
C PRO A 62 15.47 5.04 -17.19
N PHE A 63 14.45 5.64 -16.58
CA PHE A 63 13.05 5.55 -17.04
C PHE A 63 12.90 5.85 -18.54
N LYS A 64 13.61 6.86 -19.05
CA LYS A 64 13.56 7.24 -20.48
C LYS A 64 13.96 6.09 -21.41
N VAL A 65 14.93 5.28 -21.02
CA VAL A 65 15.40 4.13 -21.82
C VAL A 65 14.35 3.02 -21.80
N LEU A 66 13.82 2.71 -20.62
CA LEU A 66 12.77 1.69 -20.46
C LEU A 66 11.51 2.05 -21.24
N ARG A 67 11.11 3.32 -21.19
CA ARG A 67 9.97 3.83 -21.93
C ARG A 67 10.13 3.64 -23.44
N LYS A 68 11.28 4.07 -24.00
CA LYS A 68 11.55 3.90 -25.44
C LYS A 68 11.55 2.43 -25.85
N GLN A 69 12.09 1.56 -25.00
CA GLN A 69 12.09 0.12 -25.25
C GLN A 69 10.67 -0.45 -25.28
N ALA A 70 9.80 -0.04 -24.33
CA ALA A 70 8.41 -0.46 -24.30
C ALA A 70 7.62 0.03 -25.54
N GLU A 71 7.84 1.27 -25.96
CA GLU A 71 7.23 1.84 -27.18
C GLU A 71 7.61 1.01 -28.43
N LEU A 72 8.89 0.70 -28.61
CA LEU A 72 9.36 -0.13 -29.72
C LEU A 72 8.80 -1.56 -29.69
N THR A 73 8.72 -2.17 -28.51
CA THR A 73 8.12 -3.50 -28.35
C THR A 73 6.65 -3.49 -28.77
N ALA A 74 5.88 -2.52 -28.30
CA ALA A 74 4.46 -2.37 -28.64
C ALA A 74 4.24 -2.16 -30.14
N GLU A 75 5.08 -1.34 -30.79
CA GLU A 75 5.01 -1.16 -32.26
C GLU A 75 5.26 -2.46 -33.03
N ASN A 76 6.22 -3.26 -32.59
CA ASN A 76 6.55 -4.53 -33.25
C ASN A 76 5.45 -5.59 -33.06
N GLU A 77 4.85 -5.64 -31.87
CA GLU A 77 3.71 -6.51 -31.59
C GLU A 77 2.51 -6.13 -32.46
N ALA A 78 2.16 -4.84 -32.53
CA ALA A 78 1.08 -4.35 -33.37
C ALA A 78 1.30 -4.61 -34.88
N LYS A 79 2.55 -4.62 -35.35
CA LYS A 79 2.90 -4.98 -36.73
C LYS A 79 2.76 -6.48 -37.00
N LYS A 80 3.10 -7.33 -36.03
CA LYS A 80 2.96 -8.79 -36.15
C LYS A 80 1.50 -9.25 -36.19
N GLU A 81 0.60 -8.56 -35.49
CA GLU A 81 -0.83 -8.89 -35.52
C GLU A 81 -1.53 -8.48 -36.83
N ARG A 82 -0.88 -7.65 -37.66
CA ARG A 82 -1.43 -7.11 -38.91
C ARG A 82 -0.94 -7.82 -40.18
N GLY A 83 0.00 -8.76 -40.09
CA GLY A 83 0.54 -9.53 -41.22
C GLY A 83 0.25 -11.01 -41.08
#